data_AF-A0A9E4BN67-F1
#
_entry.id   AF-A0A9E4BN67-F1
#
_cell.length_a   1.000
_cell.length_b   1.000
_cell.length_c   1.000
_cell.angle_alpha   90.00
_cell.angle_beta   90.00
_cell.angle_gamma   90.00
#
_symmetry.space_group_name_H-M   'P 1'
#
loop_
_entity.id
_entity.type
_entity.pdbx_description
1 polymer ?
#
loop_
_entity_poly.entity_id
_entity_poly.type
_entity_poly.pdbx_seq_one_letter_code
_entity_poly.pdbx_strand_id
1 'polypeptide(L)'
;LRDITQHGDKYDARYWLERVATDAETIREEMLQSLIDRGILESREGRMLWVFKSRRYPLVDGTAEREVKLRIMEVLYGNKIPDPHDIALIALADACGLLRLLLSERAYERIEPRVAQVRQMDLIGRAMIAAINEIEVAMATASQSQFY
;
A
#
# COMPACT_ATOMS: atom_id res chain seq x y z
N LEU A 1 -14.84 7.08 -1.13
CA LEU A 1 -15.40 7.28 0.24
C LEU A 1 -16.87 7.70 0.25
N ARG A 2 -17.37 8.54 -0.68
CA ARG A 2 -18.81 8.92 -0.75
C ARG A 2 -19.76 7.72 -0.94
N ASP A 3 -19.35 6.68 -1.66
CA ASP A 3 -20.20 5.50 -1.90
C ASP A 3 -20.44 4.62 -0.68
N ILE A 4 -19.47 4.51 0.23
CA ILE A 4 -19.54 3.66 1.44
C ILE A 4 -20.66 4.15 2.38
N THR A 5 -20.92 5.45 2.38
CA THR A 5 -21.94 6.09 3.24
C THR A 5 -23.33 6.17 2.59
N GLN A 6 -23.47 5.83 1.31
CA GLN A 6 -24.72 6.05 0.56
C GLN A 6 -25.59 4.81 0.35
N HIS A 7 -25.09 3.60 0.66
CA HIS A 7 -25.85 2.36 0.49
C HIS A 7 -26.11 1.71 1.85
N GLY A 8 -27.38 1.38 2.14
CA GLY A 8 -27.81 0.72 3.38
C GLY A 8 -27.42 -0.76 3.47
N ASP A 9 -26.82 -1.31 2.40
CA ASP A 9 -26.35 -2.69 2.33
C ASP A 9 -24.94 -2.81 2.92
N LYS A 10 -24.77 -3.77 3.84
CA LYS A 10 -23.47 -4.09 4.44
C LYS A 10 -22.65 -4.93 3.46
N TYR A 11 -21.82 -4.28 2.66
CA TYR A 11 -20.82 -4.98 1.84
C TYR A 11 -19.59 -5.36 2.66
N ASP A 12 -19.03 -6.54 2.41
CA ASP A 12 -17.83 -7.03 3.08
C ASP A 12 -16.54 -6.39 2.50
N ALA A 13 -15.39 -6.69 3.12
CA ALA A 13 -14.11 -6.15 2.69
C ALA A 13 -13.74 -6.58 1.25
N ARG A 14 -14.19 -7.75 0.81
CA ARG A 14 -13.94 -8.29 -0.53
C ARG A 14 -14.57 -7.42 -1.60
N TYR A 15 -15.87 -7.11 -1.46
CA TYR A 15 -16.58 -6.27 -2.41
C TYR A 15 -15.88 -4.92 -2.62
N TRP A 16 -15.46 -4.28 -1.52
CA TRP A 16 -14.77 -3.00 -1.60
C TRP A 16 -13.37 -3.12 -2.22
N LEU A 17 -12.65 -4.21 -1.95
CA LEU A 17 -11.35 -4.47 -2.59
C LEU A 17 -11.48 -4.64 -4.10
N GLU A 18 -12.45 -5.44 -4.57
CA GLU A 18 -12.70 -5.65 -6.00
C GLU A 18 -13.08 -4.34 -6.71
N ARG A 19 -13.91 -3.51 -6.05
CA ARG A 19 -14.29 -2.19 -6.57
C ARG A 19 -13.10 -1.23 -6.62
N VAL A 20 -12.30 -1.13 -5.56
CA VAL A 20 -11.10 -0.29 -5.53
C VAL A 20 -10.06 -0.74 -6.56
N ALA A 21 -9.90 -2.05 -6.75
CA ALA A 21 -8.97 -2.59 -7.75
C ALA A 21 -9.37 -2.20 -9.18
N THR A 22 -10.68 -2.09 -9.45
CA THR A 22 -11.20 -1.64 -10.76
C THR A 22 -10.76 -0.20 -11.09
N ASP A 23 -10.69 0.66 -10.07
CA ASP A 23 -10.33 2.07 -10.21
C ASP A 23 -8.84 2.35 -9.93
N ALA A 24 -8.00 1.31 -9.86
CA ALA A 24 -6.61 1.42 -9.40
C ALA A 24 -5.75 2.40 -10.22
N GLU A 25 -5.97 2.47 -11.53
CA GLU A 25 -5.27 3.43 -12.42
C GLU A 25 -5.62 4.87 -12.03
N THR A 26 -6.91 5.19 -11.92
CA THR A 26 -7.40 6.52 -11.55
C THR A 26 -6.93 6.91 -10.17
N ILE A 27 -7.01 6.01 -9.19
CA ILE A 27 -6.52 6.25 -7.83
C ILE A 27 -5.03 6.60 -7.86
N ARG A 28 -4.23 5.91 -8.67
CA ARG A 28 -2.80 6.20 -8.78
C ARG A 28 -2.53 7.58 -9.38
N GLU A 29 -3.26 7.95 -10.42
CA GLU A 29 -3.15 9.27 -11.05
C GLU A 29 -3.51 10.39 -10.08
N GLU A 30 -4.62 10.24 -9.35
CA GLU A 30 -5.05 11.18 -8.31
C GLU A 30 -4.04 11.30 -7.17
N MET A 31 -3.45 10.18 -6.73
CA MET A 31 -2.40 10.16 -5.71
C MET A 31 -1.14 10.90 -6.19
N LEU A 32 -0.69 10.65 -7.43
CA LEU A 32 0.44 11.36 -8.01
C LEU A 32 0.19 12.86 -8.11
N GLN A 33 -1.01 13.26 -8.54
CA GLN A 33 -1.39 14.67 -8.63
C GLN A 33 -1.42 15.32 -7.24
N SER A 34 -2.00 14.65 -6.24
CA SER A 34 -2.00 15.12 -4.84
C SER A 34 -0.59 15.32 -4.29
N LEU A 35 0.34 14.42 -4.60
CA LEU A 35 1.75 14.56 -4.19
C LEU A 35 2.45 15.72 -4.89
N ILE A 36 2.09 16.03 -6.13
CA ILE A 36 2.57 17.22 -6.85
C ILE A 36 2.00 18.49 -6.23
N ASP A 37 0.69 18.53 -5.98
CA ASP A 37 0.01 19.69 -5.40
C ASP A 37 0.55 20.02 -4.00
N ARG A 38 1.01 19.00 -3.26
CA ARG A 38 1.68 19.13 -1.95
C ARG A 38 3.16 19.47 -2.04
N GLY A 39 3.73 19.61 -3.25
CA GLY A 39 5.15 19.90 -3.46
C GLY A 39 6.10 18.78 -3.05
N ILE A 40 5.61 17.53 -2.95
CA ILE A 40 6.43 16.35 -2.61
C ILE A 40 7.10 15.80 -3.87
N LEU A 41 6.36 15.78 -4.99
CA LEU A 41 6.82 15.35 -6.30
C LEU A 41 6.78 16.51 -7.31
N GLU A 42 7.68 16.47 -8.29
CA GLU A 42 7.62 17.32 -9.47
C GLU A 42 7.09 16.51 -10.67
N SER A 43 6.30 17.11 -11.57
CA SER A 43 5.99 16.49 -12.85
C SER A 43 7.00 16.93 -13.91
N ARG A 44 7.84 16.01 -14.40
CA ARG A 44 8.77 16.27 -15.51
C ARG A 44 8.33 15.52 -16.77
N GLU A 45 8.01 16.26 -17.83
CA GLU A 45 7.86 15.67 -19.15
C GLU A 45 9.24 15.35 -19.72
N GLY A 46 9.53 14.07 -19.95
CA GLY A 46 10.71 13.66 -20.71
C GLY A 46 10.59 14.18 -22.14
N ARG A 47 11.55 15.02 -22.58
CA ARG A 47 11.68 15.38 -23.99
C ARG A 47 12.22 14.17 -24.75
N MET A 48 11.33 13.35 -25.31
CA MET A 48 11.70 12.45 -26.39
C MET A 48 10.82 12.78 -27.59
N LEU A 49 11.48 13.20 -28.67
CA LEU A 49 10.86 13.42 -29.97
C LEU A 49 10.35 12.07 -30.46
N TRP A 50 9.04 12.00 -30.69
CA TRP A 50 8.27 10.89 -31.28
C TRP A 50 8.13 9.60 -30.44
N VAL A 51 6.87 9.32 -30.10
CA VAL A 51 6.26 8.06 -29.58
C VAL A 51 6.28 7.77 -28.08
N PHE A 52 7.16 8.35 -27.25
CA PHE A 52 7.07 8.10 -25.79
C PHE A 52 7.32 9.35 -24.93
N LYS A 53 6.23 9.99 -24.49
CA LYS A 53 6.28 10.92 -23.35
C LYS A 53 6.46 10.11 -22.07
N SER A 54 7.69 9.82 -21.67
CA SER A 54 7.94 9.27 -20.33
C SER A 54 7.75 10.41 -19.31
N ARG A 55 6.56 10.47 -18.69
CA ARG A 55 6.30 11.37 -17.55
C ARG A 55 7.04 10.81 -16.35
N ARG A 56 7.92 11.60 -15.75
CA ARG A 56 8.69 11.24 -14.56
C ARG A 56 8.25 12.08 -13.38
N TYR A 57 8.29 11.49 -12.20
CA TYR A 57 7.88 12.12 -10.95
C TYR A 57 9.01 12.11 -9.91
N PRO A 58 10.08 12.90 -10.09
CA PRO A 58 11.14 12.99 -9.10
C PRO A 58 10.65 13.64 -7.80
N LEU A 59 11.25 13.22 -6.67
CA LEU A 59 11.12 13.91 -5.39
C LEU A 59 11.73 15.31 -5.48
N VAL A 60 11.07 16.29 -4.85
CA VAL A 60 11.56 17.68 -4.83
C VAL A 60 12.84 17.79 -3.98
N ASP A 61 12.79 17.36 -2.72
CA ASP A 61 13.93 17.42 -1.79
C ASP A 61 14.14 16.13 -0.95
N GLY A 62 13.17 15.21 -0.99
CA GLY A 62 13.18 13.94 -0.24
C GLY A 62 12.94 14.07 1.26
N THR A 63 12.61 15.26 1.78
CA THR A 63 12.40 15.49 3.22
C THR A 63 11.20 14.70 3.73
N ALA A 64 10.05 14.81 3.06
CA ALA A 64 8.83 14.09 3.44
C ALA A 64 9.02 12.57 3.43
N GLU A 65 9.74 12.04 2.43
CA GLU A 65 10.06 10.61 2.37
C GLU A 65 10.94 10.18 3.55
N ARG A 66 11.95 10.99 3.88
CA ARG A 66 12.87 10.72 4.99
C ARG A 66 12.15 10.74 6.34
N GLU A 67 11.25 11.69 6.56
CA GLU A 67 10.45 11.76 7.79
C GLU A 67 9.57 10.51 7.97
N VAL A 68 8.87 10.07 6.92
CA VAL A 68 8.06 8.85 6.96
C VAL A 68 8.92 7.64 7.26
N LYS A 69 10.08 7.50 6.58
CA LYS A 69 11.03 6.41 6.85
C LYS A 69 11.51 6.44 8.30
N LEU A 70 11.88 7.60 8.83
CA LEU A 70 12.34 7.73 10.22
C LEU A 70 11.25 7.34 11.22
N ARG A 71 10.00 7.77 11.00
CA ARG A 71 8.87 7.41 11.88
C ARG A 71 8.61 5.90 11.87
N ILE A 72 8.57 5.28 10.69
CA ILE A 72 8.45 3.82 10.55
C ILE A 72 9.59 3.11 11.30
N MET A 73 10.82 3.58 11.12
CA MET A 73 11.99 2.97 11.77
C MET A 73 11.98 3.15 13.29
N GLU A 74 11.55 4.30 13.81
CA GLU A 74 11.38 4.50 15.26
C GLU A 74 10.38 3.50 15.85
N VAL A 75 9.28 3.25 15.15
CA VAL A 75 8.27 2.26 15.57
C VAL A 75 8.83 0.84 15.55
N LEU A 76 9.60 0.50 14.51
CA LEU A 76 10.12 -0.86 14.29
C LEU A 76 11.35 -1.19 15.15
N TYR A 77 12.14 -0.21 15.56
CA TYR A 77 13.27 -0.38 16.49
C TYR A 77 12.92 -0.07 17.95
N GLY A 78 11.78 0.57 18.18
CA GLY A 78 11.28 0.89 19.52
C GLY A 78 10.32 -0.14 20.09
N ASN A 79 10.05 0.01 21.39
CA ASN A 79 9.09 -0.81 22.13
C ASN A 79 7.78 -0.07 22.43
N LYS A 80 7.58 1.13 21.85
CA LYS A 80 6.35 1.91 22.03
C LYS A 80 5.19 1.23 21.31
N ILE A 81 4.00 1.32 21.88
CA ILE A 81 2.76 0.96 21.17
C ILE A 81 2.58 1.99 20.04
N PRO A 82 2.58 1.58 18.76
CA PRO A 82 2.38 2.50 17.66
C PRO A 82 0.93 2.97 17.60
N ASP A 83 0.71 4.15 17.01
CA ASP A 83 -0.63 4.62 16.76
C ASP A 83 -1.33 3.76 15.67
N PRO A 84 -2.67 3.77 15.60
CA PRO A 84 -3.41 2.97 14.61
C PRO A 84 -3.05 3.27 13.15
N HIS A 85 -2.66 4.51 12.83
CA HIS A 85 -2.30 4.91 11.48
C HIS A 85 -0.93 4.34 11.08
N ASP A 86 0.06 4.42 11.97
CA ASP A 86 1.38 3.83 11.78
C ASP A 86 1.31 2.30 11.75
N ILE A 87 0.42 1.67 12.55
CA ILE A 87 0.14 0.22 12.46
C ILE A 87 -0.32 -0.16 11.05
N ALA A 88 -1.33 0.52 10.52
CA ALA A 88 -1.88 0.25 9.19
C ALA A 88 -0.84 0.52 8.08
N LEU A 89 -0.07 1.61 8.20
CA LEU A 89 0.97 1.96 7.23
C LEU A 89 2.08 0.91 7.19
N ILE A 90 2.56 0.46 8.35
CA ILE A 90 3.60 -0.57 8.45
C ILE A 90 3.10 -1.91 7.92
N ALA A 91 1.87 -2.29 8.27
CA ALA A 91 1.26 -3.52 7.77
C ALA A 91 1.14 -3.52 6.24
N LEU A 92 0.70 -2.40 5.66
CA LEU A 92 0.61 -2.23 4.21
C LEU A 92 2.00 -2.22 3.55
N ALA A 93 2.97 -1.51 4.13
CA ALA A 93 4.33 -1.46 3.61
C ALA A 93 5.01 -2.85 3.60
N ASP A 94 4.75 -3.67 4.62
CA ASP A 94 5.23 -5.06 4.66
C ASP A 94 4.52 -5.93 3.62
N ALA A 95 3.18 -5.86 3.54
CA ALA A 95 2.39 -6.62 2.58
C ALA A 95 2.75 -6.32 1.12
N CYS A 96 3.08 -5.07 0.81
CA CYS A 96 3.56 -4.66 -0.51
C CYS A 96 5.07 -4.92 -0.74
N GLY A 97 5.78 -5.50 0.23
CA GLY A 97 7.22 -5.78 0.13
C GLY A 97 8.13 -4.55 0.21
N LEU A 98 7.59 -3.36 0.53
CA LEU A 98 8.34 -2.11 0.59
C LEU A 98 9.42 -2.14 1.68
N LEU A 99 9.14 -2.76 2.83
CA LEU A 99 10.14 -2.86 3.91
C LEU A 99 11.38 -3.63 3.48
N ARG A 100 11.22 -4.67 2.64
CA ARG A 100 12.33 -5.47 2.09
C ARG A 100 13.11 -4.72 1.00
N LEU A 101 12.48 -3.73 0.35
CA LEU A 101 13.16 -2.82 -0.59
C LEU A 101 13.95 -1.72 0.13
N LEU A 102 13.48 -1.29 1.30
CA LEU A 102 14.10 -0.21 2.08
C LEU A 102 15.26 -0.68 2.97
N LEU A 103 15.30 -1.96 3.32
CA LEU A 103 16.24 -2.54 4.27
C LEU A 103 17.08 -3.62 3.61
N SER A 104 18.33 -3.76 4.06
CA SER A 104 19.09 -4.96 3.73
C SER A 104 18.42 -6.19 4.35
N GLU A 105 18.63 -7.36 3.75
CA GLU A 105 18.06 -8.63 4.23
C GLU A 105 18.35 -8.85 5.72
N ARG A 106 19.62 -8.69 6.14
CA ARG A 106 20.02 -8.76 7.55
C ARG A 106 19.34 -7.72 8.45
N ALA A 107 19.02 -6.54 7.93
CA ALA A 107 18.34 -5.51 8.71
C ALA A 107 16.85 -5.83 8.87
N TYR A 108 16.23 -6.37 7.83
CA TYR A 108 14.86 -6.86 7.87
C TYR A 108 14.70 -8.04 8.84
N GLU A 109 15.57 -9.05 8.77
CA GLU A 109 15.57 -10.20 9.68
C GLU A 109 15.57 -9.78 11.16
N ARG A 110 16.31 -8.72 11.52
CA ARG A 110 16.35 -8.20 12.89
C ARG A 110 15.03 -7.61 13.37
N ILE A 111 14.24 -7.03 12.47
CA ILE A 111 12.98 -6.34 12.82
C ILE A 111 11.74 -7.16 12.47
N GLU A 112 11.88 -8.25 11.73
CA GLU A 112 10.77 -9.12 11.33
C GLU A 112 9.88 -9.55 12.51
N PRO A 113 10.41 -9.92 13.70
CA PRO A 113 9.57 -10.22 14.85
C PRO A 113 8.69 -9.03 15.29
N ARG A 114 9.24 -7.81 15.22
CA ARG A 114 8.51 -6.59 15.57
C ARG A 114 7.47 -6.24 14.50
N VAL A 115 7.81 -6.39 13.22
CA VAL A 115 6.87 -6.23 12.10
C VAL A 115 5.68 -7.19 12.25
N ALA A 116 5.94 -8.46 12.58
CA ALA A 116 4.91 -9.46 12.83
C ALA A 116 4.00 -9.08 14.01
N GLN A 117 4.55 -8.53 15.10
CA GLN A 117 3.74 -8.00 16.20
C GLN A 117 2.85 -6.84 15.77
N VAL A 118 3.41 -5.84 15.08
CA VAL A 118 2.65 -4.67 14.61
C VAL A 118 1.51 -5.10 13.68
N ARG A 119 1.76 -6.05 12.77
CA ARG A 119 0.73 -6.63 11.90
C ARG A 119 -0.42 -7.28 12.65
N GLN A 120 -0.17 -7.92 13.79
CA GLN A 120 -1.24 -8.50 14.61
C GLN A 120 -2.12 -7.44 15.28
N MET A 121 -1.63 -6.21 15.42
CA MET A 121 -2.39 -5.08 15.96
C MET A 121 -3.30 -4.44 14.90
N ASP A 122 -3.09 -4.72 13.62
CA ASP A 122 -3.91 -4.21 12.53
C ASP A 122 -5.21 -5.03 12.37
N LEU A 123 -6.28 -4.57 13.01
CA LEU A 123 -7.61 -5.16 12.88
C LEU A 123 -8.18 -5.02 11.45
N ILE A 124 -7.87 -3.92 10.76
CA ILE A 124 -8.39 -3.61 9.43
C ILE A 124 -7.63 -4.43 8.38
N GLY A 125 -6.30 -4.41 8.42
CA GLY A 125 -5.44 -5.19 7.52
C GLY A 125 -5.68 -6.69 7.62
N ARG A 126 -5.99 -7.23 8.80
CA ARG A 126 -6.37 -8.64 8.93
C ARG A 126 -7.65 -8.99 8.17
N ALA A 127 -8.67 -8.13 8.27
CA ALA A 127 -9.90 -8.33 7.50
C ALA A 127 -9.65 -8.21 5.99
N MET A 128 -8.77 -7.30 5.56
CA MET A 128 -8.38 -7.16 4.16
C MET A 128 -7.59 -8.36 3.63
N ILE A 129 -6.59 -8.85 4.38
CA ILE A 129 -5.80 -10.03 3.98
C ILE A 129 -6.69 -11.28 3.90
N ALA A 130 -7.64 -11.45 4.82
CA ALA A 130 -8.61 -12.53 4.75
C ALA A 130 -9.42 -12.47 3.44
N ALA A 131 -9.94 -11.29 3.08
CA ALA A 131 -10.67 -11.09 1.84
C ALA A 131 -9.80 -11.33 0.58
N ILE A 132 -8.53 -10.91 0.58
CA ILE A 132 -7.59 -11.18 -0.54
C ILE A 132 -7.37 -12.70 -0.70
N ASN A 133 -7.09 -13.41 0.39
CA ASN A 133 -6.88 -14.86 0.34
C ASN A 133 -8.14 -15.60 -0.16
N GLU A 134 -9.34 -15.15 0.22
CA GLU A 134 -10.60 -15.68 -0.31
C GLU A 134 -10.76 -15.44 -1.82
N ILE A 135 -10.30 -14.31 -2.34
CA ILE A 135 -10.27 -14.04 -3.79
C ILE A 135 -9.30 -15.01 -4.48
N GLU A 136 -8.07 -15.14 -3.98
CA GLU A 136 -7.05 -16.01 -4.57
C GLU A 136 -7.48 -17.49 -4.60
N VAL A 137 -8.07 -18.00 -3.52
CA VAL A 137 -8.59 -19.37 -3.44
C VAL A 137 -9.74 -19.60 -4.43
N ALA A 138 -10.67 -18.63 -4.55
CA ALA A 138 -11.76 -18.71 -5.52
C ALA A 138 -11.24 -18.75 -6.97
N MET A 139 -10.20 -17.96 -7.29
CA MET A 139 -9.56 -17.97 -8.62
C MET A 139 -8.84 -19.29 -8.92
N ALA A 140 -8.13 -19.85 -7.94
CA ALA A 140 -7.42 -21.12 -8.08
C ALA A 140 -8.38 -22.29 -8.31
N THR A 141 -9.49 -22.34 -7.57
CA THR A 141 -10.54 -23.37 -7.74
C THR A 141 -11.31 -23.22 -9.04
N ALA A 142 -11.68 -22.00 -9.45
CA ALA A 142 -12.31 -21.75 -10.75
C ALA A 142 -11.41 -22.20 -11.92
N SER A 143 -10.11 -21.92 -11.82
CA SER A 143 -9.12 -22.34 -12.83
C SER A 143 -9.00 -23.86 -12.91
N GLN A 144 -8.98 -24.59 -11.77
CA GLN A 144 -8.94 -26.06 -11.75
C GLN A 144 -10.21 -26.71 -12.31
N SER A 145 -11.37 -26.09 -12.08
CA SER A 145 -12.67 -26.57 -12.57
C SER A 145 -12.83 -26.44 -14.09
N GLN A 146 -12.00 -25.60 -14.72
CA GLN A 146 -12.01 -25.35 -16.17
C GLN A 146 -11.07 -26.29 -16.94
N PHE A 147 -10.24 -27.05 -16.22
CA PHE A 147 -9.33 -28.07 -16.75
C PHE A 147 -9.80 -29.52 -16.49
N TYR A 148 -11.01 -29.71 -15.97
CA TYR A 148 -11.71 -30.99 -15.83
C TYR A 148 -13.05 -30.94 -16.57
#